data_AF-A0A9X8QH30-F1
#
_entry.id   AF-A0A9X8QH30-F1
#
_cell.length_a   1.000
_cell.length_b   1.000
_cell.length_c   1.000
_cell.angle_alpha   90.00
_cell.angle_beta   90.00
_cell.angle_gamma   90.00
#
_symmetry.space_group_name_H-M   'P 1'
#
loop_
_entity.id
_entity.type
_entity.pdbx_description
1 polymer ?
#
loop_
_entity_poly.entity_id
_entity_poly.type
_entity_poly.pdbx_seq_one_letter_code
_entity_poly.pdbx_strand_id
1 'polypeptide(L)'
;MRRIDLIPKPFFKTIGEHGTTYFVYGYRTTKPKLHLGEFSSLKEARQFIYKYAYENPQWLNVDGDINEYNKKTSRPESKNKLYKGVVKKEYMKYANFKDWKK
;
A
#
# COMPACT_ATOMS: atom_id res chain seq x y z
N MET A 1 -5.06 -13.88 12.75
CA MET A 1 -5.52 -13.25 11.50
C MET A 1 -6.23 -11.89 11.71
N ARG A 2 -6.02 -11.15 12.82
CA ARG A 2 -6.95 -10.07 13.24
C ARG A 2 -6.59 -8.64 12.81
N ARG A 3 -5.38 -8.37 12.30
CA ARG A 3 -4.93 -6.97 12.07
C ARG A 3 -5.38 -6.38 10.73
N ILE A 4 -5.57 -7.23 9.72
CA ILE A 4 -5.99 -6.81 8.37
C ILE A 4 -7.48 -6.48 8.34
N ASP A 5 -8.30 -7.18 9.11
CA ASP A 5 -9.74 -6.92 9.22
C ASP A 5 -10.05 -5.57 9.89
N LEU A 6 -9.09 -5.02 10.65
CA LEU A 6 -9.20 -3.71 11.28
C LEU A 6 -8.85 -2.55 10.33
N ILE A 7 -8.42 -2.84 9.11
CA ILE A 7 -8.05 -1.81 8.15
C ILE A 7 -9.32 -1.30 7.46
N PRO A 8 -9.64 0.00 7.58
CA PRO A 8 -10.75 0.58 6.84
C PRO A 8 -10.50 0.41 5.34
N LYS A 9 -11.44 -0.21 4.65
CA LYS A 9 -11.45 -0.26 3.18
C LYS A 9 -11.85 1.12 2.64
N PRO A 10 -11.28 1.58 1.51
CA PRO A 10 -10.26 0.90 0.71
C PRO A 10 -8.86 0.88 1.34
N PHE A 11 -8.10 -0.19 1.08
CA PHE A 11 -6.67 -0.26 1.40
C PHE A 11 -5.87 -1.11 0.42
N PHE A 12 -4.57 -0.85 0.38
CA PHE A 12 -3.58 -1.64 -0.35
C PHE A 12 -2.80 -2.53 0.61
N LYS A 13 -2.53 -3.76 0.20
CA LYS A 13 -1.65 -4.70 0.89
C LYS A 13 -0.42 -4.93 0.03
N THR A 14 0.73 -4.54 0.55
CA THR A 14 2.02 -4.75 -0.07
C THR A 14 2.72 -5.91 0.65
N ILE A 15 2.98 -7.00 -0.05
CA ILE A 15 3.67 -8.18 0.48
C ILE A 15 5.06 -8.24 -0.14
N GLY A 16 6.12 -8.19 0.66
CA GLY A 16 7.48 -8.29 0.16
C GLY A 16 8.52 -7.75 1.13
N GLU A 17 9.78 -8.08 0.84
CA GLU A 17 10.92 -7.71 1.65
C GLU A 17 12.09 -7.24 0.80
N HIS A 18 13.10 -6.67 1.44
CA HIS A 18 14.25 -6.19 0.70
C HIS A 18 14.95 -7.36 0.00
N GLY A 19 15.17 -7.22 -1.31
CA GLY A 19 15.76 -8.27 -2.13
C GLY A 19 14.74 -9.27 -2.70
N THR A 20 13.44 -9.07 -2.48
CA THR A 20 12.38 -9.92 -3.05
C THR A 20 11.44 -9.14 -3.96
N THR A 21 10.65 -9.86 -4.75
CA THR A 21 9.48 -9.28 -5.43
C THR A 21 8.46 -8.77 -4.41
N TYR A 22 7.84 -7.64 -4.72
CA TYR A 22 6.77 -7.02 -3.96
C TYR A 22 5.44 -7.20 -4.70
N PHE A 23 4.46 -7.82 -4.03
CA PHE A 23 3.12 -8.03 -4.55
C PHE A 23 2.16 -7.01 -3.97
N VAL A 24 1.40 -6.31 -4.82
CA VAL A 24 0.39 -5.34 -4.40
C VAL A 24 -1.01 -5.90 -4.63
N TYR A 25 -1.82 -5.85 -3.58
CA TYR A 25 -3.24 -6.22 -3.63
C TYR A 25 -4.12 -5.07 -3.15
N GLY A 26 -5.28 -4.89 -3.77
CA GLY A 26 -6.29 -3.93 -3.37
C GLY A 26 -7.50 -4.57 -2.70
N TYR A 27 -8.02 -3.92 -1.65
CA TYR A 27 -9.23 -4.29 -0.92
C TYR A 27 -10.15 -3.07 -0.77
N ARG A 28 -11.21 -2.97 -1.57
CA ARG A 28 -12.10 -1.78 -1.60
C ARG A 28 -13.48 -1.99 -0.98
N THR A 29 -14.06 -3.17 -1.10
CA THR A 29 -15.44 -3.48 -0.66
C THR A 29 -15.48 -4.87 -0.03
N THR A 30 -16.66 -5.48 0.13
CA THR A 30 -16.81 -6.92 0.43
C THR A 30 -16.29 -7.83 -0.69
N LYS A 31 -15.95 -7.27 -1.85
CA LYS A 31 -15.36 -7.98 -2.99
C LYS A 31 -14.01 -8.65 -2.65
N PRO A 32 -13.63 -9.70 -3.40
CA PRO A 32 -12.37 -10.40 -3.23
C PRO A 32 -11.15 -9.48 -3.39
N LYS A 33 -10.02 -9.91 -2.83
CA LYS A 33 -8.72 -9.26 -3.01
C LYS A 33 -8.42 -9.11 -4.50
N LEU A 34 -8.06 -7.92 -4.95
CA LEU A 34 -7.66 -7.66 -6.33
C LEU A 34 -6.13 -7.68 -6.42
N HIS A 35 -5.54 -8.52 -7.27
CA HIS A 35 -4.11 -8.43 -7.57
C HIS A 35 -3.87 -7.25 -8.51
N LEU A 36 -2.96 -6.34 -8.14
CA LEU A 36 -2.72 -5.11 -8.88
C LEU A 36 -1.36 -5.07 -9.58
N GLY A 37 -0.38 -5.85 -9.10
CA GLY A 37 0.92 -5.93 -9.75
C GLY A 37 2.05 -6.46 -8.88
N GLU A 38 3.18 -6.66 -9.54
CA GLU A 38 4.42 -7.16 -8.99
C GLU A 38 5.55 -6.18 -9.29
N PHE A 39 6.41 -5.92 -8.31
CA PHE A 39 7.43 -4.88 -8.38
C PHE A 39 8.76 -5.37 -7.84
N SER A 40 9.86 -4.83 -8.39
CA SER A 40 11.21 -5.21 -7.96
C SER A 40 11.60 -4.56 -6.63
N SER A 41 10.89 -3.50 -6.23
CA SER A 41 11.17 -2.77 -5.00
C SER A 41 9.91 -2.22 -4.32
N LEU A 42 10.00 -1.98 -3.01
CA LEU A 42 8.94 -1.31 -2.25
C LEU A 42 8.66 0.10 -2.79
N LYS A 43 9.70 0.78 -3.31
CA LYS A 43 9.58 2.13 -3.86
C LYS A 43 8.69 2.11 -5.12
N GLU A 44 8.96 1.21 -6.05
CA GLU A 44 8.16 1.03 -7.27
C GLU A 44 6.71 0.65 -6.95
N ALA A 45 6.51 -0.30 -6.02
CA ALA A 45 5.18 -0.68 -5.57
C ALA A 45 4.39 0.54 -5.03
N ARG A 46 5.05 1.41 -4.26
CA ARG A 46 4.43 2.62 -3.70
C ARG A 46 4.20 3.72 -4.73
N GLN A 47 5.08 3.86 -5.73
CA GLN A 47 4.86 4.73 -6.89
C GLN A 47 3.62 4.31 -7.65
N PHE A 48 3.50 3.01 -7.93
CA PHE A 48 2.32 2.45 -8.57
C PHE A 48 1.06 2.69 -7.73
N ILE A 49 1.07 2.35 -6.43
CA ILE A 49 -0.08 2.57 -5.53
C ILE A 49 -0.51 4.04 -5.53
N TYR A 50 0.46 4.96 -5.44
CA TYR A 50 0.21 6.39 -5.48
C TYR A 50 -0.51 6.79 -6.77
N LYS A 51 0.08 6.50 -7.94
CA LYS A 51 -0.51 6.85 -9.24
C LYS A 51 -1.89 6.22 -9.42
N TYR A 52 -2.00 4.92 -9.14
CA TYR A 52 -3.24 4.17 -9.27
C TYR A 52 -4.37 4.74 -8.41
N ALA A 53 -4.10 5.10 -7.15
CA ALA A 53 -5.11 5.63 -6.24
C ALA A 53 -5.57 7.05 -6.62
N TYR A 54 -4.68 7.89 -7.16
CA TYR A 54 -5.06 9.24 -7.61
C TYR A 54 -5.77 9.24 -8.97
N GLU A 55 -5.46 8.29 -9.85
CA GLU A 55 -6.24 8.05 -11.08
C GLU A 55 -7.61 7.39 -10.78
N ASN A 56 -7.74 6.76 -9.61
CA ASN A 56 -8.95 6.05 -9.18
C ASN A 56 -9.36 6.49 -7.77
N PRO A 57 -9.97 7.69 -7.60
CA PRO A 57 -10.25 8.30 -6.30
C PRO A 57 -11.03 7.42 -5.31
N GLN A 58 -11.78 6.43 -5.80
CA GLN A 58 -12.45 5.42 -4.98
C GLN A 58 -11.50 4.52 -4.15
N TRP A 59 -10.19 4.63 -4.35
CA TRP A 59 -9.15 3.98 -3.55
C TRP A 59 -8.55 4.86 -2.47
N LEU A 60 -8.92 6.14 -2.45
CA LEU A 60 -8.57 7.05 -1.38
C LEU A 60 -9.50 6.81 -0.17
N ASN A 61 -8.95 7.01 1.02
CA ASN A 61 -9.71 6.98 2.26
C ASN A 61 -10.52 8.30 2.44
N VAL A 62 -11.25 8.41 3.54
CA VAL A 62 -12.10 9.58 3.85
C VAL A 62 -11.32 10.91 3.92
N ASP A 63 -10.02 10.85 4.16
CA ASP A 63 -9.12 12.01 4.23
C ASP A 63 -8.49 12.34 2.87
N GLY A 64 -8.84 11.62 1.79
CA GLY A 64 -8.23 11.77 0.48
C GLY A 64 -6.79 11.23 0.39
N ASP A 65 -6.38 10.35 1.32
CA ASP A 65 -5.05 9.73 1.39
C ASP A 65 -5.19 8.20 1.21
N ILE A 66 -4.09 7.46 1.30
CA ILE A 66 -4.00 6.03 1.03
C ILE A 66 -3.88 5.28 2.35
N ASN A 67 -4.57 4.15 2.46
CA ASN A 67 -4.33 3.16 3.51
C ASN A 67 -3.43 2.04 2.96
N GLU A 68 -2.31 1.74 3.62
CA GLU A 68 -1.38 0.67 3.22
C GLU A 68 -1.11 -0.28 4.39
N TYR A 69 -1.17 -1.59 4.11
CA TYR A 69 -0.64 -2.63 4.96
C TYR A 69 0.61 -3.23 4.37
N ASN A 70 1.75 -3.01 5.04
CA ASN A 70 3.04 -3.54 4.62
C ASN A 70 3.35 -4.84 5.37
N LYS A 71 3.20 -5.95 4.66
CA LYS A 71 3.43 -7.30 5.16
C LYS A 71 4.80 -7.81 4.71
N LYS A 72 5.62 -8.17 5.70
CA LYS A 72 6.86 -8.93 5.53
C LYS A 72 6.60 -10.36 5.97
N THR A 73 7.04 -11.34 5.20
CA THR A 73 6.84 -12.79 5.42
C THR A 73 7.78 -13.38 6.46
N SER A 74 8.99 -12.83 6.63
CA SER A 74 10.03 -13.26 7.56
C SER A 74 9.79 -12.84 9.00
N ARG A 75 8.84 -11.92 9.26
CA ARG A 75 8.56 -11.40 10.61
C ARG A 75 7.14 -11.72 11.07
N PRO A 76 6.92 -11.86 12.39
CA PRO A 76 5.58 -12.07 12.95
C PRO A 76 4.59 -11.00 12.54
N GLU A 77 3.31 -11.39 12.37
CA GLU A 77 2.22 -10.49 11.96
C GLU A 77 2.08 -9.26 12.88
N SER A 78 2.39 -9.41 14.18
CA SER A 78 2.38 -8.32 15.15
C SER A 78 3.39 -7.20 14.85
N LYS A 79 4.45 -7.50 14.10
CA LYS A 79 5.48 -6.55 13.66
C LYS A 79 5.19 -5.92 12.29
N ASN A 80 4.15 -6.36 11.58
CA ASN A 80 3.75 -5.78 10.31
C ASN A 80 3.04 -4.44 10.51
N LYS A 81 3.32 -3.48 9.62
CA LYS A 81 2.87 -2.09 9.81
C LYS A 81 1.61 -1.81 9.02
N LEU A 82 0.65 -1.22 9.71
CA LEU A 82 -0.55 -0.62 9.12
C LEU A 82 -0.38 0.89 9.14
N TYR A 83 -0.65 1.52 8.01
CA TYR A 83 -0.62 2.96 7.85
C TYR A 83 -1.99 3.44 7.36
N LYS A 84 -2.60 4.35 8.12
CA LYS A 84 -3.73 5.19 7.67
C LYS A 84 -3.17 6.54 7.23
N GLY A 85 -3.36 6.90 5.96
CA GLY A 85 -2.78 8.09 5.35
C GLY A 85 -1.27 7.98 5.20
N VAL A 86 -0.83 7.20 4.22
CA VAL A 86 0.58 6.81 4.08
C VAL A 86 1.40 7.84 3.32
N VAL A 87 0.76 8.71 2.54
CA VAL A 87 1.48 9.60 1.62
C VAL A 87 2.43 10.51 2.40
N LYS A 88 1.92 11.23 3.40
CA LYS A 88 2.76 12.11 4.24
C LYS A 88 3.69 11.34 5.17
N LYS A 89 3.26 10.17 5.66
CA LYS A 89 3.98 9.43 6.71
C LYS A 89 5.12 8.57 6.17
N GLU A 90 4.98 8.07 4.95
CA GLU A 90 5.88 7.08 4.37
C GLU A 90 6.37 7.47 2.99
N TYR A 91 5.49 7.98 2.11
CA TYR A 91 5.89 8.23 0.73
C TYR A 91 6.71 9.52 0.58
N MET A 92 6.40 10.57 1.37
CA MET A 92 7.21 11.79 1.39
C MET A 92 8.66 11.59 1.85
N LYS A 93 8.99 10.45 2.48
CA LYS A 93 10.38 10.13 2.87
C LYS A 93 11.27 9.82 1.67
N TYR A 94 10.70 9.48 0.52
CA TYR A 94 11.50 9.27 -0.69
C TYR A 94 11.92 10.63 -1.25
N ALA A 95 13.23 10.83 -1.43
CA ALA A 95 13.80 12.08 -1.92
C ALA A 95 13.16 12.56 -3.24
N ASN A 96 12.78 11.62 -4.11
CA ASN A 96 12.17 11.88 -5.41
C ASN A 96 10.63 11.77 -5.41
N PHE A 97 9.96 11.83 -4.24
CA PHE A 97 8.51 11.66 -4.17
C PHE A 97 7.74 12.68 -5.04
N LYS A 98 8.23 13.92 -5.14
CA LYS A 98 7.62 14.97 -5.98
C LYS A 98 7.56 14.57 -7.47
N ASP A 99 8.50 13.75 -7.92
CA ASP A 99 8.58 13.28 -9.30
C ASP A 99 7.64 12.09 -9.58
N TRP A 100 6.99 11.52 -8.55
CA TRP A 100 6.06 10.41 -8.73
C TRP A 100 4.72 10.84 -9.36
N LYS A 101 4.46 12.15 -9.39
CA LYS A 101 3.28 12.76 -10.01
C LYS A 101 3.39 12.91 -11.53
N LYS A 102 4.55 12.60 -12.13
CA LYS A 102 4.81 12.78 -13.56
C LYS A 102 4.44 11.55 -14.38
#